data_AF-A0ABC8T7B7-F1
#
_entry.id   AF-A0ABC8T7B7-F1
#
_cell.length_a   1.000
_cell.length_b   1.000
_cell.length_c   1.000
_cell.angle_alpha   90.00
_cell.angle_beta   90.00
_cell.angle_gamma   90.00
#
_symmetry.space_group_name_H-M   'P 1'
#
loop_
_entity.id
_entity.type
_entity.pdbx_description
1 polymer ?
#
loop_
_entity_poly.entity_id
_entity_poly.type
_entity_poly.pdbx_seq_one_letter_code
_entity_poly.pdbx_strand_id
1 'polypeptide(L)'
;MGKDLKALADIRGLERVVGTIDPRQIKLGSRKYYRYIGSLTTPPCTQNIAWTMLRKVRTASRQQVKLIRQAVHDDSETNARPIQPINQRWVKLYRPTDRQED
;
A
#
# COMPACT_ATOMS: atom_id res chain seq x y z
N MET A 1 -16.56 -6.80 -2.05
CA MET A 1 -15.62 -5.66 -2.17
C MET A 1 -16.15 -4.52 -3.06
N GLY A 2 -16.47 -4.74 -4.35
CA GLY A 2 -16.89 -3.63 -5.23
C GLY A 2 -18.23 -2.96 -4.85
N LYS A 3 -19.20 -3.72 -4.32
CA LYS A 3 -20.48 -3.18 -3.80
C LYS A 3 -20.29 -2.42 -2.49
N ASP A 4 -19.37 -2.89 -1.65
CA ASP A 4 -19.10 -2.32 -0.33
C ASP A 4 -18.45 -0.93 -0.46
N LEU A 5 -17.45 -0.80 -1.35
CA LEU A 5 -16.80 0.49 -1.62
C LEU A 5 -17.77 1.53 -2.20
N LYS A 6 -18.73 1.12 -3.03
CA LYS A 6 -19.77 2.03 -3.54
C LYS A 6 -20.62 2.61 -2.40
N ALA A 7 -21.02 1.77 -1.45
CA ALA A 7 -21.82 2.23 -0.32
C ALA A 7 -21.06 3.20 0.61
N LEU A 8 -19.74 3.07 0.70
CA LEU A 8 -18.89 3.96 1.49
C LEU A 8 -18.65 5.32 0.81
N ALA A 9 -18.80 5.40 -0.51
CA ALA A 9 -18.57 6.64 -1.26
C ALA A 9 -19.60 7.74 -0.98
N ASP A 10 -20.80 7.38 -0.53
CA ASP A 10 -21.89 8.34 -0.39
C ASP A 10 -22.03 8.91 1.03
N ILE A 11 -21.50 8.22 2.05
CA ILE A 11 -21.73 8.54 3.47
C ILE A 11 -20.42 8.57 4.25
N ARG A 12 -20.05 9.75 4.75
CA ARG A 12 -18.88 9.93 5.62
C ARG A 12 -19.11 9.25 6.97
N GLY A 13 -18.13 8.46 7.42
CA GLY A 13 -18.20 7.77 8.71
C GLY A 13 -19.05 6.50 8.72
N LEU A 14 -19.55 6.05 7.56
CA LEU A 14 -20.19 4.75 7.45
C LEU A 14 -19.14 3.64 7.63
N GLU A 15 -19.38 2.73 8.57
CA GLU A 15 -18.60 1.51 8.72
C GLU A 15 -19.42 0.30 8.23
N ARG A 16 -18.76 -0.68 7.61
CA ARG A 16 -19.41 -1.91 7.14
C ARG A 16 -18.59 -3.15 7.41
N VAL A 17 -19.28 -4.20 7.87
CA VAL A 17 -18.70 -5.53 8.03
C VAL A 17 -18.59 -6.19 6.65
N VAL A 18 -17.36 -6.40 6.18
CA VAL A 18 -17.05 -6.96 4.85
C VAL A 18 -16.85 -8.48 4.85
N GLY A 19 -17.05 -9.13 6.00
CA GLY A 19 -16.81 -10.57 6.19
C GLY A 19 -15.32 -10.92 6.26
N THR A 20 -15.00 -12.18 5.98
CA THR A 20 -13.60 -12.65 6.00
C THR A 20 -12.89 -12.30 4.70
N ILE A 21 -11.73 -11.65 4.80
CA ILE A 21 -10.84 -11.36 3.68
C ILE A 21 -9.56 -12.17 3.87
N ASP A 22 -9.15 -12.95 2.86
CA ASP A 22 -7.86 -13.64 2.85
C ASP A 22 -6.78 -12.73 2.23
N PRO A 23 -5.82 -12.21 3.01
CA PRO A 23 -4.78 -11.32 2.49
C PRO A 23 -3.87 -11.97 1.45
N ARG A 24 -3.79 -13.32 1.41
CA ARG A 24 -2.95 -14.06 0.45
C ARG A 24 -3.44 -13.90 -0.99
N GLN A 25 -4.69 -13.49 -1.18
CA GLN A 25 -5.27 -13.22 -2.51
C GLN A 25 -4.62 -12.03 -3.22
N ILE A 26 -3.95 -11.12 -2.48
CA ILE A 26 -3.21 -9.98 -3.06
C ILE A 26 -1.97 -10.46 -3.87
N LYS A 27 -1.60 -11.74 -3.78
CA LYS A 27 -0.53 -12.39 -4.57
C LYS A 27 0.75 -11.55 -4.59
N LEU A 28 1.29 -11.24 -3.41
CA LEU A 28 2.50 -10.43 -3.24
C LEU A 28 3.77 -11.06 -3.85
N GLY A 29 3.72 -12.32 -4.30
CA GLY A 29 4.81 -13.19 -4.81
C GLY A 29 5.98 -12.53 -5.55
N SER A 30 6.83 -11.85 -4.79
CA SER A 30 8.10 -11.27 -5.20
C SER A 30 9.06 -11.46 -4.06
N ARG A 31 10.12 -12.20 -4.31
CA ARG A 31 11.19 -12.40 -3.31
C ARG A 31 12.17 -11.22 -3.27
N LYS A 32 12.08 -10.28 -4.22
CA LYS A 32 12.97 -9.11 -4.33
C LYS A 32 12.26 -7.87 -3.77
N TYR A 33 12.87 -7.18 -2.81
CA TYR A 33 12.29 -5.99 -2.18
C TYR A 33 13.36 -5.00 -1.71
N TYR A 34 13.00 -3.73 -1.62
CA TYR A 34 13.79 -2.71 -0.96
C TYR A 34 13.39 -2.62 0.52
N ARG A 35 14.37 -2.40 1.40
CA ARG A 35 14.21 -2.25 2.85
C ARG A 35 14.89 -0.97 3.31
N TYR A 36 14.17 -0.15 4.07
CA TYR A 36 14.72 1.05 4.72
C TYR A 36 13.95 1.39 6.00
N ILE A 37 14.55 2.19 6.87
CA ILE A 37 13.87 2.76 8.04
C ILE A 37 13.32 4.13 7.67
N GLY A 38 12.02 4.32 7.88
CA GLY A 38 11.30 5.54 7.51
C GLY A 38 10.31 5.95 8.58
N SER A 39 9.22 6.57 8.15
CA SER A 39 8.13 7.01 9.01
C SER A 39 6.77 6.65 8.44
N LEU A 40 5.72 6.87 9.23
CA LEU A 40 4.35 6.89 8.73
C LEU A 40 4.19 7.99 7.67
N THR A 41 3.39 7.71 6.64
CA THR A 41 3.04 8.68 5.59
C THR A 41 1.83 9.55 5.94
N THR A 42 1.22 9.30 7.10
CA THR A 42 0.13 10.09 7.69
C THR A 42 0.58 10.68 9.03
N PRO A 43 0.02 11.80 9.48
CA PRO A 43 0.24 12.32 10.83
C PRO A 43 0.02 11.23 11.90
N PRO A 44 0.83 11.18 12.97
CA PRO A 44 1.86 12.15 13.36
C PRO A 44 3.24 11.91 12.70
N CYS A 45 3.32 11.17 11.59
CA CYS A 45 4.57 10.93 10.86
C CYS A 45 5.67 10.24 11.71
N THR A 46 5.27 9.38 12.65
CA THR A 46 6.18 8.68 13.58
C THR A 46 7.28 7.94 12.82
N GLN A 47 8.53 8.12 13.28
CA GLN A 47 9.73 7.54 12.68
C GLN A 47 10.00 6.10 13.16
N ASN A 48 11.11 5.53 12.69
CA ASN A 48 11.61 4.21 13.02
C ASN A 48 10.72 3.05 12.52
N ILE A 49 10.04 3.25 11.39
CA ILE A 49 9.20 2.25 10.74
C ILE A 49 10.00 1.48 9.70
N ALA A 50 10.03 0.15 9.79
CA ALA A 50 10.68 -0.70 8.80
C ALA A 50 9.80 -0.86 7.54
N TRP A 51 10.21 -0.21 6.45
CA TRP A 51 9.50 -0.28 5.16
C TRP A 51 10.01 -1.44 4.30
N THR A 52 9.09 -2.22 3.72
CA THR A 52 9.39 -3.26 2.73
C THR A 52 8.67 -2.96 1.42
N MET A 53 9.40 -2.50 0.42
CA MET A 53 8.84 -2.16 -0.89
C MET A 53 9.14 -3.27 -1.89
N LEU A 54 8.12 -4.00 -2.33
CA LEU A 54 8.28 -5.08 -3.31
C LEU A 54 8.77 -4.51 -4.64
N ARG A 55 9.75 -5.19 -5.26
CA ARG A 55 10.30 -4.76 -6.57
C ARG A 55 9.34 -5.03 -7.72
N LYS A 56 8.50 -6.08 -7.63
CA LYS A 56 7.55 -6.43 -8.69
C LYS A 56 6.31 -5.55 -8.59
N VAL A 57 6.10 -4.71 -9.60
CA VAL A 57 4.88 -3.91 -9.76
C VAL A 57 3.69 -4.82 -10.02
N ARG A 58 2.54 -4.50 -9.40
CA ARG A 58 1.27 -5.21 -9.57
C ARG A 58 0.27 -4.33 -10.30
N THR A 59 -0.73 -4.99 -10.85
CA THR A 59 -1.81 -4.33 -11.58
C THR A 59 -3.04 -4.22 -10.69
N ALA A 60 -3.78 -3.13 -10.87
CA ALA A 60 -5.14 -2.94 -10.37
C ALA A 60 -5.97 -2.38 -11.53
N SER A 61 -7.26 -2.71 -11.59
CA SER A 61 -8.11 -2.16 -12.63
C SER A 61 -8.41 -0.69 -12.38
N ARG A 62 -8.60 0.09 -13.45
CA ARG A 62 -8.99 1.51 -13.34
C ARG A 62 -10.27 1.68 -12.51
N GLN A 63 -11.22 0.76 -12.68
CA GLN A 63 -12.48 0.76 -11.95
C GLN A 63 -12.27 0.58 -10.43
N GLN A 64 -11.34 -0.30 -10.02
CA GLN A 64 -11.00 -0.48 -8.60
C GLN A 64 -10.40 0.81 -8.01
N VAL A 65 -9.44 1.42 -8.71
CA VAL A 65 -8.82 2.67 -8.25
C VAL A 65 -9.86 3.79 -8.13
N LYS A 66 -10.77 3.91 -9.10
CA LYS A 66 -11.87 4.90 -9.05
C LYS A 66 -12.76 4.72 -7.83
N LEU A 67 -13.18 3.48 -7.54
CA LEU A 67 -14.03 3.19 -6.38
C LEU A 67 -13.34 3.52 -5.05
N ILE A 68 -12.04 3.23 -4.94
CA ILE A 68 -11.26 3.57 -3.75
C ILE A 68 -11.19 5.09 -3.59
N ARG A 69 -10.91 5.83 -4.66
CA ARG A 69 -10.83 7.30 -4.60
C ARG A 69 -12.17 7.93 -4.21
N GLN A 70 -13.29 7.42 -4.75
CA GLN A 70 -14.63 7.89 -4.39
C GLN A 70 -15.00 7.60 -2.93
N ALA A 71 -14.48 6.52 -2.35
CA ALA A 71 -14.75 6.15 -0.96
C ALA A 71 -13.95 6.95 0.07
N VAL A 72 -12.91 7.68 -0.34
CA VAL A 72 -12.09 8.49 0.56
C VAL A 72 -12.68 9.89 0.66
N HIS A 73 -13.19 10.19 1.85
CA HIS A 73 -13.74 11.51 2.21
C HIS A 73 -12.64 12.40 2.81
N ASP A 74 -11.71 12.84 1.98
CA ASP A 74 -10.68 13.83 2.32
C ASP A 74 -10.81 15.11 1.48
N ASP A 75 -10.29 16.22 1.99
CA ASP A 75 -10.34 17.53 1.30
C ASP A 75 -9.25 17.64 0.20
N SER A 76 -8.76 16.51 -0.31
CA SER A 76 -7.60 16.46 -1.20
C SER A 76 -7.83 15.55 -2.39
N GLU A 77 -7.56 16.03 -3.61
CA GLU A 77 -7.64 15.21 -4.83
C GLU A 77 -6.70 13.99 -4.82
N THR A 78 -5.66 14.01 -3.96
CA THR A 78 -4.72 12.90 -3.81
C THR A 78 -4.44 12.62 -2.33
N ASN A 79 -4.28 11.36 -1.96
CA ASN A 79 -3.93 10.95 -0.59
C ASN A 79 -2.47 10.43 -0.50
N ALA A 80 -1.65 10.75 -1.49
CA ALA A 80 -0.24 10.36 -1.53
C ALA A 80 0.63 11.50 -1.00
N ARG A 81 1.36 11.24 0.09
CA ARG A 81 2.35 12.18 0.63
C ARG A 81 3.48 12.41 -0.40
N PRO A 82 3.94 13.66 -0.62
CA PRO A 82 5.07 13.96 -1.50
C PRO A 82 6.36 13.21 -1.12
N ILE A 83 7.22 12.98 -2.11
CA ILE A 83 8.54 12.36 -1.88
C ILE A 83 9.32 13.19 -0.85
N GLN A 84 9.92 12.50 0.11
CA GLN A 84 10.73 13.12 1.16
C GLN A 84 12.22 12.91 0.87
N PRO A 85 13.10 13.84 1.28
CA PRO A 85 14.54 13.69 1.12
C PRO A 85 15.07 12.36 1.68
N ILE A 86 16.05 11.77 1.00
CA ILE A 86 16.66 10.51 1.44
C ILE A 86 17.50 10.70 2.71
N ASN A 87 18.11 11.88 2.87
CA ASN A 87 19.09 12.19 3.92
C ASN A 87 20.18 11.09 3.98
N GLN A 88 20.62 10.72 5.18
CA GLN A 88 21.66 9.69 5.38
C GLN A 88 21.09 8.26 5.49
N ARG A 89 19.87 8.02 4.99
CA ARG A 89 19.21 6.72 5.14
C ARG A 89 19.70 5.72 4.09
N TRP A 90 20.05 4.53 4.55
CA TRP A 90 20.39 3.40 3.68
C TRP A 90 19.13 2.71 3.14
N VAL A 91 19.09 2.51 1.83
CA VAL A 91 18.08 1.69 1.16
C VAL A 91 18.73 0.41 0.67
N LYS A 92 18.37 -0.72 1.27
CA LYS A 92 18.93 -2.03 0.94
C LYS A 92 18.02 -2.75 -0.04
N LEU A 93 18.58 -3.34 -1.09
CA LEU A 93 17.84 -4.22 -1.99
C LEU A 93 18.13 -5.68 -1.63
N TYR A 94 17.11 -6.39 -1.15
CA TYR A 94 17.19 -7.82 -0.97
C TYR A 94 16.93 -8.53 -2.31
N ARG A 95 17.86 -9.41 -2.67
CA ARG A 95 17.73 -10.36 -3.77
C ARG A 95 18.11 -11.71 -3.19
N PRO A 96 17.19 -12.69 -3.14
CA PRO A 96 17.62 -14.06 -2.86
C PRO A 96 18.59 -14.46 -3.97
N THR A 97 19.69 -15.09 -3.58
CA THR A 97 20.47 -15.92 -4.51
C THR A 97 19.50 -16.96 -5.06
N ASP A 98 19.43 -17.07 -6.39
CA ASP A 98 18.79 -18.23 -6.99
C ASP A 98 19.62 -19.42 -6.49
N ARG A 99 19.07 -20.21 -5.55
CA ARG A 99 19.61 -21.55 -5.33
C ARG A 99 19.45 -22.23 -6.67
N GLN A 100 20.56 -22.56 -7.33
CA GLN A 100 20.54 -23.57 -8.38
C GLN A 100 19.80 -24.77 -7.77
N GLU A 101 18.67 -25.12 -8.37
CA GLU A 101 18.08 -26.44 -8.15
C GLU A 101 19.10 -27.41 -8.76
N ASP A 102 19.83 -28.11 -7.89
CA ASP A 102 20.53 -29.36 -8.22
C ASP A 102 19.52 -30.49 -8.36
#